data_AF-A0A953M450-F1
#
_entry.id   AF-A0A953M450-F1
#
_cell.length_a   1.000
_cell.length_b   1.000
_cell.length_c   1.000
_cell.angle_alpha   90.00
_cell.angle_beta   90.00
_cell.angle_gamma   90.00
#
_symmetry.space_group_name_H-M   'P 1'
#
loop_
_entity.id
_entity.type
_entity.pdbx_description
1 polymer ?
#
loop_
_entity_poly.entity_id
_entity_poly.type
_entity_poly.pdbx_seq_one_letter_code
_entity_poly.pdbx_strand_id
1 'polypeptide(L)'
;LGRVYARMLSVAETESERDDLVLASGALLGRVPGADTFDLRIALTRARYLIAEQTAERARLKLVGGGETREAVEAFDSIAEGLMEMGRQADRRVDALERRERSGGVADLFTLRADLAEARRQRSLAKYYAGWSLYYLAMLTEAPGRAGDAIMEFGSLLGASGDEPTLDKLPRSLLRYEHVARAAMGVALCHSARGDHVSAVMWLEELAKSEDVHPGVQEQLFTRRVTILAAGKRWDTLSRAVERRRGAGLDEKAADPLRINEARLLAVEVLGAIRAPDADERRRVVAEPLVRAAMSDLIARGSSAQVLDLVERYGTLPLGDEGFIGRYVRGLRAYRIARQAHAASDEDDSRPTRQPMLVAAYLNAAELLTHAFESDDAGTFGEEHVAAGLMLGMALYYKDSPAQAAERFEQTTRLAEQGPRHAETLWMAIVAFERAIEQGRTDLQSRLHSASAVYVETHPGDDRSARLLLRFAGTGLFDRETLLSVLLGVERESTLYA
;
A
#
# COMPACT_ATOMS: atom_id res chain seq x y z
N LEU A 1 12.42 23.23 30.55
CA LEU A 1 11.27 23.43 29.63
C LEU A 1 11.46 22.71 28.29
N GLY A 2 12.59 22.88 27.58
CA GLY A 2 12.82 22.20 26.30
C GLY A 2 12.68 20.67 26.35
N ARG A 3 13.20 20.01 27.39
CA ARG A 3 13.00 18.56 27.63
C ARG A 3 11.54 18.14 27.82
N VAL A 4 10.67 19.02 28.31
CA VAL A 4 9.24 18.73 28.51
C VAL A 4 8.54 18.73 27.15
N TYR A 5 8.76 19.76 26.33
CA TYR A 5 8.23 19.81 24.97
C TYR A 5 8.77 18.67 24.09
N ALA A 6 10.04 18.31 24.23
CA ALA A 6 10.61 17.15 23.56
C ALA A 6 9.87 15.84 23.93
N ARG A 7 9.51 15.69 25.21
CA ARG A 7 8.72 14.54 25.68
C ARG A 7 7.29 14.57 25.13
N MET A 8 6.63 15.72 25.15
CA MET A 8 5.28 15.88 24.58
C MET A 8 5.26 15.53 23.09
N LEU A 9 6.21 16.06 22.31
CA LEU A 9 6.37 15.72 20.89
C LEU A 9 6.60 14.22 20.66
N SER A 10 7.29 13.54 21.57
CA SER A 10 7.56 12.10 21.45
C SER A 10 6.39 11.19 21.79
N VAL A 11 5.37 11.71 22.50
CA VAL A 11 4.20 10.95 22.98
C VAL A 11 2.91 11.36 22.25
N ALA A 12 2.90 12.50 21.54
CA ALA A 12 1.74 12.98 20.79
C ALA A 12 1.17 11.92 19.83
N GLU A 13 -0.10 11.56 20.03
CA GLU A 13 -0.77 10.47 19.30
C GLU A 13 -1.44 10.99 18.02
N THR A 14 -1.92 12.23 18.04
CA THR A 14 -2.65 12.83 16.91
C THR A 14 -1.79 13.80 16.10
N GLU A 15 -2.12 13.97 14.82
CA GLU A 15 -1.45 14.90 13.91
C GLU A 15 -1.66 16.35 14.35
N SER A 16 -2.90 16.74 14.68
CA SER A 16 -3.21 18.08 15.20
C SER A 16 -2.44 18.44 16.46
N GLU A 17 -2.34 17.52 17.43
CA GLU A 17 -1.57 17.75 18.66
C GLU A 17 -0.07 17.91 18.35
N ARG A 18 0.45 17.13 17.40
CA ARG A 18 1.85 17.21 16.98
C ARG A 18 2.16 18.55 16.31
N ASP A 19 1.26 19.06 15.47
CA ASP A 19 1.41 20.35 14.78
C ASP A 19 1.43 21.52 15.78
N ASP A 20 0.49 21.53 16.73
CA ASP A 20 0.44 22.53 17.80
C ASP A 20 1.73 22.51 18.63
N LEU A 21 2.23 21.31 18.95
CA LEU A 21 3.48 21.14 19.69
C LEU A 21 4.71 21.55 18.87
N VAL A 22 4.73 21.33 17.56
CA VAL A 22 5.82 21.79 16.67
C VAL A 22 5.85 23.31 16.63
N LEU A 23 4.69 23.97 16.47
CA LEU A 23 4.59 25.43 16.49
C LEU A 23 5.04 26.02 17.82
N ALA A 24 4.54 25.48 18.94
CA ALA A 24 4.91 25.94 20.28
C ALA A 24 6.40 25.71 20.58
N SER A 25 6.95 24.57 20.16
CA SER A 25 8.37 24.24 20.31
C SER A 25 9.27 25.16 19.48
N GLY A 26 8.86 25.50 18.25
CA GLY A 26 9.56 26.46 17.40
C GLY A 26 9.60 27.86 18.03
N ALA A 27 8.46 28.33 18.56
CA ALA A 27 8.38 29.60 19.27
C ALA A 27 9.27 29.64 20.52
N LEU A 28 9.37 28.52 21.26
CA LEU A 28 10.24 28.39 22.41
C LEU A 28 11.73 28.45 22.03
N LEU A 29 12.13 27.77 20.95
CA LEU A 29 13.51 27.80 20.44
C LEU A 29 13.94 29.20 20.01
N GLY A 30 13.03 29.97 19.39
CA GLY A 30 13.30 31.36 19.03
C GLY A 30 13.51 32.29 20.24
N ARG A 31 12.97 31.94 21.41
CA ARG A 31 13.05 32.74 22.65
C ARG A 31 14.19 32.32 23.58
N VAL A 32 14.65 31.07 23.52
CA VAL A 32 15.69 30.53 24.43
C VAL A 32 16.72 29.72 23.65
N PRO A 33 17.77 30.32 23.07
CA PRO A 33 18.75 29.61 22.24
C PRO A 33 19.86 28.84 23.02
N GLY A 34 19.68 28.57 24.33
CA GLY A 34 20.70 27.97 25.21
C GLY A 34 20.85 26.44 25.16
N ALA A 35 21.84 25.88 25.87
CA ALA A 35 22.22 24.45 25.86
C ALA A 35 21.10 23.44 26.23
N ASP A 36 20.08 23.87 26.98
CA ASP A 36 18.89 23.08 27.33
C ASP A 36 17.93 22.84 26.15
N THR A 37 18.28 23.33 24.96
CA THR A 37 17.49 23.17 23.73
C THR A 37 17.91 21.98 22.87
N PHE A 38 19.02 21.31 23.16
CA PHE A 38 19.54 20.26 22.29
C PHE A 38 18.55 19.10 22.09
N ASP A 39 17.98 18.60 23.19
CA ASP A 39 16.93 17.56 23.17
C ASP A 39 15.68 18.03 22.43
N LEU A 40 15.30 19.30 22.58
CA LEU A 40 14.15 19.89 21.89
C LEU A 40 14.40 20.01 20.38
N ARG A 41 15.62 20.41 19.98
CA ARG A 41 16.01 20.51 18.57
C ARG A 41 15.99 19.12 17.92
N ILE A 42 16.58 18.11 18.55
CA ILE A 42 16.50 16.72 18.05
C ILE A 42 15.04 16.26 17.95
N ALA A 43 14.21 16.51 18.98
CA ALA A 43 12.80 16.09 18.96
C ALA A 43 11.99 16.78 17.84
N LEU A 44 12.18 18.09 17.64
CA LEU A 44 11.52 18.83 16.57
C LEU A 44 11.98 18.37 15.19
N THR A 45 13.29 18.16 15.02
CA THR A 45 13.83 17.63 13.76
C THR A 45 13.36 16.19 13.50
N ARG A 46 13.24 15.36 14.54
CA ARG A 46 12.65 14.02 14.44
C ARG A 46 11.18 14.09 14.00
N ALA A 47 10.37 14.99 14.55
CA ALA A 47 8.98 15.14 14.16
C ALA A 47 8.86 15.48 12.66
N ARG A 48 9.68 16.42 12.17
CA ARG A 48 9.76 16.75 10.74
C ARG A 48 10.25 15.57 9.88
N TYR A 49 11.23 14.82 10.38
CA TYR A 49 11.73 13.61 9.72
C TYR A 49 10.63 12.57 9.53
N LEU A 50 9.77 12.31 10.53
CA LEU A 50 8.72 11.30 10.42
C LEU A 50 7.71 11.63 9.32
N ILE A 51 7.35 12.90 9.15
CA ILE A 51 6.46 13.36 8.08
C ILE A 51 7.14 13.19 6.70
N ALA A 52 8.40 13.59 6.60
CA ALA A 52 9.19 13.43 5.38
C ALA A 52 9.41 11.96 5.03
N GLU A 53 9.66 11.08 6.01
CA GLU A 53 9.81 9.64 5.85
C GLU A 53 8.53 9.00 5.30
N GLN A 54 7.36 9.34 5.84
CA GLN A 54 6.08 8.83 5.32
C GLN A 54 5.88 9.23 3.85
N THR A 55 6.21 10.47 3.51
CA THR A 55 6.14 10.96 2.12
C THR A 55 7.12 10.22 1.22
N ALA A 56 8.36 9.99 1.68
CA ALA A 56 9.38 9.25 0.93
C ALA A 56 9.01 7.78 0.69
N GLU A 57 8.46 7.11 1.71
CA GLU A 57 7.99 5.73 1.59
C GLU A 57 6.80 5.61 0.63
N ARG A 58 5.89 6.58 0.65
CA ARG A 58 4.82 6.67 -0.38
C ARG A 58 5.38 6.99 -1.77
N ALA A 59 6.42 7.81 -1.88
CA ALA A 59 7.11 8.12 -3.14
C ALA A 59 7.78 6.88 -3.74
N ARG A 60 8.38 6.02 -2.89
CA ARG A 60 8.92 4.72 -3.29
C ARG A 60 7.84 3.81 -3.91
N LEU A 61 6.60 3.89 -3.40
CA LEU A 61 5.44 3.19 -3.96
C LEU A 61 4.74 3.94 -5.11
N LYS A 62 5.30 5.06 -5.59
CA LYS A 62 4.69 5.95 -6.60
C LYS A 62 3.26 6.41 -6.23
N LEU A 63 3.02 6.68 -4.95
CA LEU A 63 1.72 7.13 -4.41
C LEU A 63 1.64 8.64 -4.14
N VAL A 64 2.69 9.39 -4.47
CA VAL A 64 2.73 10.86 -4.32
C VAL A 64 3.20 11.50 -5.62
N GLY A 65 2.81 12.76 -5.82
CA GLY A 65 3.21 13.56 -6.98
C GLY A 65 4.62 14.14 -6.86
N GLY A 66 5.10 14.76 -7.95
CA GLY A 66 6.42 15.41 -7.98
C GLY A 66 6.53 16.64 -7.08
N GLY A 67 5.41 17.32 -6.77
CA GLY A 67 5.36 18.43 -5.81
C GLY A 67 5.70 17.97 -4.39
N GLU A 68 4.93 17.03 -3.86
CA GLU A 68 5.16 16.41 -2.54
C GLU A 68 6.57 15.80 -2.43
N THR A 69 7.07 15.19 -3.50
CA THR A 69 8.44 14.65 -3.51
C THR A 69 9.49 15.76 -3.37
N ARG A 70 9.31 16.90 -4.03
CA ARG A 70 10.22 18.05 -3.91
C ARG A 70 10.21 18.63 -2.50
N GLU A 71 9.03 18.77 -1.90
CA GLU A 71 8.89 19.23 -0.51
C GLU A 71 9.59 18.28 0.47
N ALA A 72 9.48 16.96 0.26
CA ALA A 72 10.20 15.98 1.06
C ALA A 72 11.73 16.10 0.90
N VAL A 73 12.22 16.33 -0.32
CA VAL A 73 13.66 16.57 -0.59
C VAL A 73 14.16 17.81 0.15
N GLU A 74 13.46 18.95 0.05
CA GLU A 74 13.81 20.18 0.76
C GLU A 74 13.80 19.99 2.29
N ALA A 75 12.80 19.25 2.80
CA ALA A 75 12.73 18.90 4.20
C ALA A 75 13.93 18.06 4.64
N PHE A 76 14.27 17.00 3.91
CA PHE A 76 15.41 16.15 4.27
C PHE A 76 16.74 16.88 4.18
N ASP A 77 16.95 17.78 3.22
CA ASP A 77 18.19 18.58 3.14
C ASP A 77 18.37 19.43 4.41
N SER A 78 17.33 20.16 4.82
CA SER A 78 17.34 20.95 6.06
C SER A 78 17.52 20.09 7.31
N ILE A 79 16.85 18.93 7.37
CA ILE A 79 16.92 17.97 8.49
C ILE A 79 18.33 17.38 8.60
N ALA A 80 18.91 16.93 7.49
CA ALA A 80 20.23 16.30 7.44
C ALA A 80 21.31 17.29 7.89
N GLU A 81 21.31 18.52 7.38
CA GLU A 81 22.25 19.56 7.79
C GLU A 81 22.18 19.81 9.31
N GLY A 82 20.97 20.00 9.84
CA GLY A 82 20.75 20.23 11.26
C GLY A 82 21.22 19.06 12.13
N LEU A 83 20.93 17.82 11.73
CA LEU A 83 21.32 16.61 12.48
C LEU A 83 22.82 16.33 12.41
N MET A 84 23.47 16.55 11.27
CA MET A 84 24.92 16.40 11.15
C MET A 84 25.65 17.39 12.05
N GLU A 85 25.20 18.65 12.10
CA GLU A 85 25.81 19.65 12.99
C GLU A 85 25.58 19.29 14.47
N MET A 86 24.36 18.89 14.84
CA MET A 86 24.08 18.37 16.18
C MET A 86 24.93 17.14 16.52
N GLY A 87 25.10 16.21 15.59
CA GLY A 87 25.95 15.03 15.73
C GLY A 87 27.40 15.40 16.01
N ARG A 88 27.99 16.32 15.23
CA ARG A 88 29.37 16.82 15.43
C ARG A 88 29.54 17.55 16.76
N GLN A 89 28.53 18.27 17.24
CA GLN A 89 28.56 18.92 18.55
C GLN A 89 28.50 17.88 19.69
N ALA A 90 27.63 16.88 19.56
CA ALA A 90 27.53 15.79 20.52
C ALA A 90 28.82 14.93 20.56
N ASP A 91 29.44 14.66 19.40
CA ASP A 91 30.74 13.98 19.31
C ASP A 91 31.83 14.74 20.09
N ARG A 92 32.00 16.04 19.83
CA ARG A 92 32.97 16.88 20.56
C ARG A 92 32.73 16.86 22.06
N ARG A 93 31.46 16.82 22.49
CA ARG A 93 31.09 16.72 23.91
C ARG A 93 31.44 15.36 24.50
N VAL A 94 31.16 14.27 23.80
CA VAL A 94 31.55 12.91 24.21
C VAL A 94 33.07 12.84 24.38
N ASP A 95 33.84 13.30 23.40
CA ASP A 95 35.32 13.27 23.46
C ASP A 95 35.89 14.10 24.61
N ALA A 96 35.25 15.23 24.94
CA ALA A 96 35.65 16.05 26.08
C ALA A 96 35.35 15.36 27.41
N LEU A 97 34.17 14.75 27.55
CA LEU A 97 33.76 14.02 28.75
C LEU A 97 34.58 12.74 28.97
N GLU A 98 34.89 11.98 27.91
CA GLU A 98 35.75 10.80 27.99
C GLU A 98 37.19 11.16 28.39
N ARG A 99 37.74 12.25 27.86
CA ARG A 99 39.06 12.75 28.29
C ARG A 99 39.06 13.12 29.77
N ARG A 100 37.97 13.75 30.25
CA ARG A 100 37.81 14.10 31.65
C ARG A 100 37.68 12.86 32.55
N GLU A 101 36.96 11.83 32.11
CA GLU A 101 36.84 10.55 32.83
C GLU A 101 38.21 9.86 32.96
N ARG A 102 39.00 9.82 31.89
CA ARG A 102 40.36 9.25 31.90
C ARG A 102 41.34 10.04 32.78
N SER A 103 41.13 11.34 32.96
CA SER A 103 42.01 12.22 33.75
C SER A 103 41.83 12.13 35.28
N GLY A 104 40.88 11.32 35.79
CA GLY A 104 40.90 10.85 37.19
C GLY A 104 40.33 11.78 38.26
N GLY A 105 39.44 12.74 37.94
CA GLY A 105 38.73 13.53 38.95
C GLY A 105 37.68 12.70 39.70
N VAL A 106 37.96 12.30 40.95
CA VAL A 106 37.08 11.43 41.77
C VAL A 106 35.82 12.15 42.28
N ALA A 107 35.90 13.47 42.50
CA ALA A 107 34.74 14.28 42.82
C ALA A 107 33.92 14.44 41.54
N ASP A 108 32.72 13.85 41.52
CA ASP A 108 31.70 13.98 40.45
C ASP A 108 31.67 12.89 39.35
N LEU A 109 32.21 11.69 39.61
CA LEU A 109 32.15 10.55 38.66
C LEU A 109 30.72 10.13 38.26
N PHE A 110 29.74 10.24 39.17
CA PHE A 110 28.36 9.84 38.89
C PHE A 110 27.69 10.75 37.86
N THR A 111 27.81 12.07 38.04
CA THR A 111 27.26 13.06 37.09
C THR A 111 28.01 13.01 35.76
N LEU A 112 29.34 12.83 35.79
CA LEU A 112 30.15 12.67 34.58
C LEU A 112 29.68 11.48 33.72
N ARG A 113 29.40 10.34 34.35
CA ARG A 113 28.85 9.15 33.67
C ARG A 113 27.45 9.39 33.13
N ALA A 114 26.60 10.09 33.88
CA ALA A 114 25.25 10.45 33.42
C ALA A 114 25.30 11.40 32.21
N ASP A 115 26.15 12.43 32.26
CA ASP A 115 26.37 13.37 31.17
C ASP A 115 26.97 12.69 29.93
N LEU A 116 27.89 11.76 30.13
CA LEU A 116 28.48 10.97 29.05
C LEU A 116 27.45 10.05 28.39
N ALA A 117 26.62 9.37 29.18
CA ALA A 117 25.54 8.53 28.66
C ALA A 117 24.53 9.36 27.86
N GLU A 118 24.17 10.54 28.37
CA GLU A 118 23.26 11.48 27.69
C GLU A 118 23.86 11.99 26.38
N ALA A 119 25.12 12.44 26.39
CA ALA A 119 25.81 12.90 25.19
C ALA A 119 25.95 11.79 24.13
N ARG A 120 26.22 10.55 24.54
CA ARG A 120 26.25 9.38 23.65
C ARG A 120 24.87 9.11 23.05
N ARG A 121 23.80 9.15 23.85
CA ARG A 121 22.41 9.01 23.36
C ARG A 121 22.06 10.08 22.33
N GLN A 122 22.35 11.33 22.65
CA GLN A 122 22.16 12.49 21.77
C GLN A 122 22.89 12.32 20.44
N ARG A 123 24.16 11.92 20.49
CA ARG A 123 24.94 11.60 19.29
C ARG A 123 24.27 10.50 18.48
N SER A 124 23.97 9.36 19.09
CA SER A 124 23.39 8.21 18.37
C SER A 124 22.06 8.58 17.70
N LEU A 125 21.21 9.36 18.37
CA LEU A 125 19.96 9.86 17.77
C LEU A 125 20.21 10.78 16.58
N ALA A 126 21.12 11.76 16.73
CA ALA A 126 21.45 12.69 15.66
C ALA A 126 22.01 11.96 14.43
N LYS A 127 23.00 11.09 14.65
CA LYS A 127 23.63 10.26 13.60
C LYS A 127 22.64 9.32 12.93
N TYR A 128 21.76 8.67 13.69
CA TYR A 128 20.73 7.78 13.16
C TYR A 128 19.80 8.49 12.18
N TYR A 129 19.22 9.62 12.58
CA TYR A 129 18.30 10.36 11.72
C TYR A 129 19.04 11.06 10.57
N ALA A 130 20.28 11.49 10.76
CA ALA A 130 21.11 12.04 9.69
C ALA A 130 21.34 10.99 8.59
N GLY A 131 21.76 9.78 8.97
CA GLY A 131 21.98 8.68 8.04
C GLY A 131 20.73 8.34 7.22
N TRP A 132 19.57 8.22 7.87
CA TRP A 132 18.32 7.97 7.14
C TRP A 132 17.87 9.13 6.27
N SER A 133 18.06 10.38 6.69
CA SER A 133 17.73 11.55 5.88
C SER A 133 18.59 11.60 4.62
N LEU A 134 19.89 11.33 4.76
CA LEU A 134 20.84 11.25 3.65
C LEU A 134 20.54 10.07 2.71
N TYR A 135 20.11 8.92 3.24
CA TYR A 135 19.65 7.81 2.43
C TYR A 135 18.40 8.17 1.61
N TYR A 136 17.37 8.76 2.24
CA TYR A 136 16.15 9.16 1.51
C TYR A 136 16.46 10.24 0.48
N LEU A 137 17.38 11.18 0.76
CA LEU A 137 17.87 12.11 -0.24
C LEU A 137 18.53 11.39 -1.42
N ALA A 138 19.43 10.45 -1.16
CA ALA A 138 20.06 9.64 -2.21
C ALA A 138 19.02 8.92 -3.07
N MET A 139 17.99 8.35 -2.44
CA MET A 139 16.91 7.62 -3.10
C MET A 139 16.02 8.55 -3.95
N LEU A 140 15.58 9.69 -3.40
CA LEU A 140 14.63 10.59 -4.07
C LEU A 140 15.28 11.44 -5.17
N THR A 141 16.58 11.72 -5.04
CA THR A 141 17.33 12.56 -6.00
C THR A 141 18.25 11.76 -6.92
N GLU A 142 18.32 10.44 -6.75
CA GLU A 142 19.22 9.53 -7.47
C GLU A 142 20.71 9.96 -7.36
N ALA A 143 21.08 10.60 -6.23
CA ALA A 143 22.42 11.12 -5.98
C ALA A 143 23.25 10.17 -5.09
N PRO A 144 24.13 9.33 -5.65
CA PRO A 144 24.84 8.29 -4.89
C PRO A 144 25.81 8.85 -3.84
N GLY A 145 26.29 10.10 -3.99
CA GLY A 145 27.18 10.74 -3.02
C GLY A 145 26.57 10.83 -1.62
N ARG A 146 25.27 11.14 -1.52
CA ARG A 146 24.55 11.23 -0.24
C ARG A 146 24.46 9.88 0.48
N ALA A 147 24.43 8.77 -0.26
CA ALA A 147 24.46 7.43 0.32
C ALA A 147 25.82 7.09 0.95
N GLY A 148 26.92 7.65 0.43
CA GLY A 148 28.24 7.54 1.06
C GLY A 148 28.27 8.22 2.43
N ASP A 149 27.77 9.45 2.51
CA ASP A 149 27.66 10.19 3.78
C ASP A 149 26.76 9.46 4.77
N ALA A 150 25.63 8.90 4.30
CA ALA A 150 24.71 8.11 5.13
C ALA A 150 25.39 6.90 5.78
N ILE A 151 26.25 6.19 5.04
CA ILE A 151 27.01 5.04 5.55
C ILE A 151 27.93 5.45 6.70
N MET A 152 28.59 6.61 6.60
CA MET A 152 29.45 7.14 7.66
C MET A 152 28.65 7.48 8.92
N GLU A 153 27.47 8.10 8.75
CA GLU A 153 26.58 8.41 9.88
C GLU A 153 26.08 7.13 10.58
N PHE A 154 25.67 6.11 9.81
CA PHE A 154 25.29 4.80 10.35
C PHE A 154 26.47 4.06 11.01
N GLY A 155 27.69 4.20 10.49
CA GLY A 155 28.91 3.59 11.03
C GLY A 155 29.10 3.90 12.51
N SER A 156 28.76 5.12 12.95
CA SER A 156 28.84 5.52 14.36
C SER A 156 27.96 4.68 15.31
N LEU A 157 26.86 4.10 14.81
CA LEU A 157 25.98 3.20 15.56
C LEU A 157 26.43 1.74 15.49
N LEU A 158 27.21 1.39 14.47
CA LEU A 158 27.65 0.02 14.18
C LEU A 158 29.10 -0.24 14.64
N GLY A 159 29.64 0.63 15.49
CA GLY A 159 31.00 0.48 16.03
C GLY A 159 32.13 0.91 15.09
N ALA A 160 31.81 1.56 13.96
CA ALA A 160 32.76 2.13 13.01
C ALA A 160 32.75 3.66 13.10
N SER A 161 33.35 4.21 14.16
CA SER A 161 33.41 5.66 14.38
C SER A 161 34.40 6.31 13.42
N GLY A 162 33.91 6.98 12.40
CA GLY A 162 34.73 7.71 11.43
C GLY A 162 35.25 6.88 10.25
N ASP A 163 34.87 5.61 10.16
CA ASP A 163 35.20 4.68 9.07
C ASP A 163 33.91 4.08 8.49
N GLU A 164 34.01 3.52 7.28
CA GLU A 164 32.91 2.74 6.69
C GLU A 164 32.70 1.45 7.51
N PRO A 165 31.47 1.15 7.97
CA PRO A 165 31.17 -0.07 8.71
C PRO A 165 31.40 -1.32 7.85
N THR A 166 31.92 -2.37 8.48
CA THR A 166 32.12 -3.68 7.84
C THR A 166 31.33 -4.75 8.59
N LEU A 167 30.95 -5.82 7.87
CA LEU A 167 30.22 -6.94 8.46
C LEU A 167 31.01 -7.64 9.58
N ASP A 168 32.33 -7.73 9.45
CA ASP A 168 33.20 -8.33 10.48
C ASP A 168 33.15 -7.58 11.82
N LYS A 169 32.86 -6.28 11.78
CA LYS A 169 32.76 -5.42 12.97
C LYS A 169 31.32 -5.21 13.44
N LEU A 170 30.33 -5.81 12.76
CA LEU A 170 28.92 -5.64 13.09
C LEU A 170 28.62 -6.19 14.50
N PRO A 171 28.11 -5.37 15.43
CA PRO A 171 27.76 -5.85 16.77
C PRO A 171 26.45 -6.64 16.75
N ARG A 172 26.51 -7.92 16.34
CA ARG A 172 25.34 -8.81 16.17
C ARG A 172 24.43 -8.87 17.39
N SER A 173 24.99 -8.89 18.60
CA SER A 173 24.23 -8.93 19.86
C SER A 173 23.40 -7.67 20.14
N LEU A 174 23.69 -6.57 19.43
CA LEU A 174 22.94 -5.31 19.53
C LEU A 174 21.82 -5.20 18.49
N LEU A 175 21.69 -6.15 17.56
CA LEU A 175 20.62 -6.15 16.55
C LEU A 175 19.20 -6.32 17.15
N ARG A 176 19.10 -6.72 18.42
CA ARG A 176 17.85 -6.68 19.19
C ARG A 176 17.31 -5.27 19.42
N TYR A 177 18.17 -4.25 19.31
CA TYR A 177 17.75 -2.87 19.41
C TYR A 177 17.39 -2.34 18.03
N GLU A 178 16.15 -1.86 17.87
CA GLU A 178 15.60 -1.46 16.57
C GLU A 178 16.51 -0.47 15.81
N HIS A 179 17.00 0.57 16.49
CA HIS A 179 17.82 1.60 15.87
C HIS A 179 19.15 1.07 15.32
N VAL A 180 19.75 0.06 15.96
CA VAL A 180 20.98 -0.59 15.49
C VAL A 180 20.70 -1.47 14.28
N ALA A 181 19.67 -2.33 14.35
CA ALA A 181 19.28 -3.17 13.22
C ALA A 181 18.82 -2.33 12.01
N ARG A 182 18.08 -1.23 12.24
CA ARG A 182 17.72 -0.27 11.19
C ARG A 182 18.95 0.41 10.61
N ALA A 183 19.96 0.78 11.41
CA ALA A 183 21.19 1.36 10.87
C ALA A 183 21.93 0.37 9.94
N ALA A 184 22.04 -0.90 10.33
CA ALA A 184 22.62 -1.95 9.48
C ALA A 184 21.81 -2.16 8.18
N MET A 185 20.48 -2.12 8.26
CA MET A 185 19.61 -2.16 7.08
C MET A 185 19.80 -0.92 6.19
N GLY A 186 19.98 0.25 6.80
CA GLY A 186 20.30 1.50 6.12
C GLY A 186 21.61 1.42 5.33
N VAL A 187 22.66 0.83 5.92
CA VAL A 187 23.93 0.56 5.22
C VAL A 187 23.72 -0.33 3.99
N ALA A 188 22.94 -1.40 4.11
CA ALA A 188 22.60 -2.26 2.97
C ALA A 188 21.94 -1.47 1.83
N LEU A 189 20.97 -0.61 2.16
CA LEU A 189 20.26 0.20 1.19
C LEU A 189 21.16 1.27 0.55
N CYS A 190 22.09 1.84 1.31
CA CYS A 190 23.07 2.80 0.80
C CYS A 190 24.08 2.15 -0.15
N HIS A 191 24.55 0.93 0.12
CA HIS A 191 25.35 0.17 -0.84
C HIS A 191 24.59 -0.04 -2.15
N SER A 192 23.31 -0.41 -2.07
CA SER A 192 22.47 -0.55 -3.26
C SER A 192 22.30 0.76 -4.03
N ALA A 193 22.09 1.89 -3.33
CA ALA A 193 21.99 3.21 -3.95
C ALA A 193 23.30 3.67 -4.62
N ARG A 194 24.45 3.16 -4.15
CA ARG A 194 25.78 3.37 -4.78
C ARG A 194 26.08 2.40 -5.93
N GLY A 195 25.17 1.46 -6.22
CA GLY A 195 25.38 0.41 -7.24
C GLY A 195 26.16 -0.82 -6.75
N ASP A 196 26.54 -0.87 -5.47
CA ASP A 196 27.19 -2.04 -4.86
C ASP A 196 26.14 -3.02 -4.34
N HIS A 197 25.47 -3.70 -5.27
CA HIS A 197 24.40 -4.64 -4.94
C HIS A 197 24.90 -5.91 -4.27
N VAL A 198 26.18 -6.26 -4.39
CA VAL A 198 26.77 -7.44 -3.74
C VAL A 198 26.85 -7.20 -2.24
N SER A 199 27.47 -6.09 -1.81
CA SER A 199 27.52 -5.74 -0.39
C SER A 199 26.12 -5.52 0.19
N ALA A 200 25.23 -4.88 -0.57
CA ALA A 200 23.84 -4.67 -0.16
C ALA A 200 23.12 -5.99 0.20
N VAL A 201 23.27 -7.02 -0.65
CA VAL A 201 22.69 -8.35 -0.39
C VAL A 201 23.35 -9.00 0.82
N MET A 202 24.68 -8.92 0.96
CA MET A 202 25.39 -9.51 2.10
C MET A 202 24.92 -8.93 3.44
N TRP A 203 24.78 -7.61 3.54
CA TRP A 203 24.26 -6.95 4.74
C TRP A 203 22.83 -7.37 5.07
N LEU A 204 21.96 -7.46 4.07
CA LEU A 204 20.58 -7.87 4.28
C LEU A 204 20.45 -9.35 4.67
N GLU A 205 21.29 -10.22 4.10
CA GLU A 205 21.36 -11.63 4.49
C GLU A 205 21.86 -11.81 5.91
N GLU A 206 22.84 -11.02 6.35
CA GLU A 206 23.36 -11.07 7.71
C GLU A 206 22.26 -10.72 8.73
N LEU A 207 21.44 -9.72 8.44
CA LEU A 207 20.25 -9.41 9.23
C LEU A 207 19.24 -10.56 9.20
N ALA A 208 18.96 -11.14 8.03
CA ALA A 208 17.98 -12.23 7.92
C ALA A 208 18.40 -13.53 8.63
N LYS A 209 19.71 -13.76 8.82
CA LYS A 209 20.26 -14.94 9.53
C LYS A 209 20.34 -14.75 11.04
N SER A 210 20.31 -13.50 11.51
CA SER A 210 20.50 -13.17 12.93
C SER A 210 19.21 -13.42 13.73
N GLU A 211 19.27 -14.27 14.74
CA GLU A 211 18.11 -14.68 15.57
C GLU A 211 17.51 -13.51 16.37
N ASP A 212 18.37 -12.58 16.81
CA ASP A 212 18.00 -11.49 17.72
C ASP A 212 17.53 -10.22 17.00
N VAL A 213 17.28 -10.22 15.68
CA VAL A 213 16.89 -8.97 14.99
C VAL A 213 15.55 -8.47 15.49
N HIS A 214 15.48 -7.17 15.80
CA HIS A 214 14.25 -6.53 16.27
C HIS A 214 13.05 -6.79 15.33
N PRO A 215 11.85 -7.17 15.84
CA PRO A 215 10.70 -7.56 15.01
C PRO A 215 10.30 -6.52 13.96
N GLY A 216 10.31 -5.22 14.33
CA GLY A 216 9.99 -4.14 13.38
C GLY A 216 10.95 -4.03 12.19
N VAL A 217 12.16 -4.59 12.29
CA VAL A 217 13.09 -4.71 11.16
C VAL A 217 12.82 -5.98 10.37
N GLN A 218 12.52 -7.09 11.05
CA GLN A 218 12.16 -8.35 10.39
C GLN A 218 11.00 -8.17 9.40
N GLU A 219 9.97 -7.41 9.79
CA GLU A 219 8.82 -7.09 8.92
C GLU A 219 9.19 -6.30 7.66
N GLN A 220 10.29 -5.53 7.70
CA GLN A 220 10.73 -4.71 6.58
C GLN A 220 11.68 -5.46 5.64
N LEU A 221 12.35 -6.53 6.11
CA LEU A 221 13.39 -7.23 5.36
C LEU A 221 12.94 -7.66 3.96
N PHE A 222 11.70 -8.13 3.81
CA PHE A 222 11.18 -8.54 2.51
C PHE A 222 11.12 -7.37 1.53
N THR A 223 10.49 -6.25 1.91
CA THR A 223 10.38 -5.08 1.04
C THR A 223 11.74 -4.48 0.68
N ARG A 224 12.70 -4.46 1.62
CA ARG A 224 14.06 -3.99 1.33
C ARG A 224 14.81 -4.95 0.41
N ARG A 225 14.58 -6.26 0.53
CA ARG A 225 15.12 -7.27 -0.38
C ARG A 225 14.61 -7.06 -1.80
N VAL A 226 13.32 -6.76 -1.98
CA VAL A 226 12.73 -6.46 -3.29
C VAL A 226 13.47 -5.28 -3.94
N THR A 227 13.59 -4.14 -3.24
CA THR A 227 14.31 -2.96 -3.76
C THR A 227 15.76 -3.28 -4.13
N ILE A 228 16.52 -3.96 -3.26
CA ILE A 228 17.93 -4.27 -3.53
C ILE A 228 18.10 -5.22 -4.72
N LEU A 229 17.30 -6.30 -4.79
CA LEU A 229 17.40 -7.28 -5.87
C LEU A 229 16.93 -6.71 -7.21
N ALA A 230 15.88 -5.89 -7.21
CA ALA A 230 15.39 -5.21 -8.42
C ALA A 230 16.43 -4.20 -8.93
N ALA A 231 17.01 -3.37 -8.05
CA ALA A 231 18.08 -2.44 -8.42
C ALA A 231 19.29 -3.16 -9.03
N GLY A 232 19.68 -4.31 -8.45
CA GLY A 232 20.75 -5.16 -8.97
C GLY A 232 20.38 -6.03 -10.17
N LYS A 233 19.15 -5.91 -10.71
CA LYS A 233 18.62 -6.72 -11.83
C LYS A 233 18.71 -8.24 -11.59
N ARG A 234 18.60 -8.68 -10.33
CA ARG A 234 18.73 -10.08 -9.87
C ARG A 234 17.39 -10.82 -9.92
N TRP A 235 16.73 -10.83 -11.07
CA TRP A 235 15.34 -11.30 -11.23
C TRP A 235 15.09 -12.73 -10.74
N ASP A 236 15.96 -13.70 -11.08
CA ASP A 236 15.81 -15.10 -10.63
C ASP A 236 15.89 -15.26 -9.10
N THR A 237 16.64 -14.37 -8.44
CA THR A 237 16.75 -14.38 -6.98
C THR A 237 15.53 -13.71 -6.36
N LEU A 238 14.99 -12.68 -7.01
CA LEU A 238 13.76 -12.01 -6.62
C LEU A 238 12.55 -12.94 -6.75
N SER A 239 12.41 -13.68 -7.86
CA SER A 239 11.37 -14.69 -8.07
C SER A 239 11.33 -15.71 -6.94
N ARG A 240 12.46 -16.33 -6.63
CA ARG A 240 12.56 -17.28 -5.50
C ARG A 240 12.29 -16.66 -4.14
N ALA A 241 12.55 -15.35 -3.96
CA ALA A 241 12.21 -14.66 -2.72
C ALA A 241 10.69 -14.43 -2.62
N VAL A 242 10.04 -14.07 -3.72
CA VAL A 242 8.59 -13.87 -3.80
C VAL A 242 7.84 -15.19 -3.63
N GLU A 243 8.25 -16.26 -4.32
CA GLU A 243 7.65 -17.60 -4.17
C GLU A 243 7.70 -18.10 -2.74
N ARG A 244 8.87 -17.98 -2.08
CA ARG A 244 9.01 -18.33 -0.66
C ARG A 244 8.11 -17.50 0.25
N ARG A 245 7.94 -16.20 -0.05
CA ARG A 245 7.08 -15.31 0.73
C ARG A 245 5.59 -15.62 0.53
N ARG A 246 5.21 -16.04 -0.69
CA ARG A 246 3.83 -16.42 -1.07
C ARG A 246 3.48 -17.85 -0.68
N GLY A 247 4.48 -18.70 -0.46
CA GLY A 247 4.31 -20.14 -0.24
C GLY A 247 3.82 -20.91 -1.48
N ALA A 248 3.97 -20.34 -2.68
CA ALA A 248 3.49 -20.89 -3.95
C ALA A 248 4.30 -20.37 -5.13
N GLY A 249 4.22 -21.04 -6.28
CA GLY A 249 4.82 -20.57 -7.54
C GLY A 249 4.24 -19.24 -8.01
N LEU A 250 4.96 -18.50 -8.88
CA LEU A 250 4.52 -17.18 -9.35
C LEU A 250 3.16 -17.20 -10.08
N ASP A 251 2.88 -18.26 -10.85
CA ASP A 251 1.62 -18.44 -11.57
C ASP A 251 0.56 -19.25 -10.78
N GLU A 252 0.86 -19.59 -9.52
CA GLU A 252 -0.04 -20.34 -8.65
C GLU A 252 -0.78 -19.41 -7.68
N LYS A 253 -1.92 -19.88 -7.19
CA LYS A 253 -2.65 -19.24 -6.10
C LYS A 253 -1.78 -19.22 -4.84
N ALA A 254 -1.47 -18.04 -4.33
CA ALA A 254 -0.65 -17.88 -3.14
C ALA A 254 -1.34 -18.47 -1.90
N ALA A 255 -0.57 -19.18 -1.08
CA ALA A 255 -1.02 -19.62 0.25
C ALA A 255 -1.12 -18.43 1.22
N ASP A 256 -0.17 -17.49 1.13
CA ASP A 256 -0.21 -16.20 1.81
C ASP A 256 0.15 -15.08 0.80
N PRO A 257 -0.86 -14.44 0.16
CA PRO A 257 -0.61 -13.35 -0.80
C PRO A 257 0.27 -12.25 -0.19
N LEU A 258 1.12 -11.61 -0.99
CA LEU A 258 1.91 -10.46 -0.55
C LEU A 258 1.01 -9.37 0.07
N ARG A 259 1.46 -8.72 1.15
CA ARG A 259 0.75 -7.56 1.73
C ARG A 259 0.62 -6.46 0.66
N ILE A 260 -0.38 -5.60 0.80
CA ILE A 260 -0.69 -4.55 -0.20
C ILE A 260 0.57 -3.74 -0.58
N ASN A 261 1.32 -3.25 0.41
CA ASN A 261 2.55 -2.48 0.16
C ASN A 261 3.69 -3.32 -0.44
N GLU A 262 3.78 -4.61 -0.08
CA GLU A 262 4.77 -5.55 -0.64
C GLU A 262 4.50 -5.80 -2.13
N ALA A 263 3.24 -6.12 -2.45
CA ALA A 263 2.79 -6.38 -3.82
C ALA A 263 2.92 -5.13 -4.70
N ARG A 264 2.49 -3.96 -4.19
CA ARG A 264 2.65 -2.70 -4.93
C ARG A 264 4.11 -2.35 -5.17
N LEU A 265 4.98 -2.48 -4.17
CA LEU A 265 6.41 -2.22 -4.33
C LEU A 265 6.99 -3.14 -5.42
N LEU A 266 6.70 -4.44 -5.35
CA LEU A 266 7.15 -5.39 -6.36
C LEU A 266 6.71 -4.98 -7.76
N ALA A 267 5.43 -4.63 -7.94
CA ALA A 267 4.93 -4.18 -9.23
C ALA A 267 5.65 -2.91 -9.72
N VAL A 268 5.83 -1.89 -8.87
CA VAL A 268 6.50 -0.64 -9.23
C VAL A 268 7.94 -0.87 -9.69
N GLU A 269 8.72 -1.64 -8.92
CA GLU A 269 10.13 -1.92 -9.19
C GLU A 269 10.29 -2.69 -10.51
N VAL A 270 9.46 -3.72 -10.71
CA VAL A 270 9.54 -4.60 -11.88
C VAL A 270 9.02 -3.89 -13.15
N LEU A 271 7.89 -3.18 -13.07
CA LEU A 271 7.34 -2.41 -14.20
C LEU A 271 8.28 -1.26 -14.59
N GLY A 272 8.91 -0.60 -13.61
CA GLY A 272 9.94 0.41 -13.84
C GLY A 272 11.12 -0.15 -14.62
N ALA A 273 11.60 -1.34 -14.25
CA ALA A 273 12.69 -2.01 -14.95
C ALA A 273 12.32 -2.49 -16.37
N ILE A 274 11.09 -3.00 -16.58
CA ILE A 274 10.61 -3.44 -17.90
C ILE A 274 10.50 -2.25 -18.88
N ARG A 275 10.11 -1.08 -18.38
CA ARG A 275 9.96 0.16 -19.18
C ARG A 275 11.26 0.94 -19.38
N ALA A 276 12.35 0.56 -18.71
CA ALA A 276 13.61 1.26 -18.85
C ALA A 276 14.09 1.20 -20.33
N PRO A 277 14.73 2.26 -20.85
CA PRO A 277 15.21 2.30 -22.24
C PRO A 277 16.21 1.18 -22.58
N ASP A 278 16.92 0.66 -21.58
CA ASP A 278 17.90 -0.42 -21.69
C ASP A 278 17.31 -1.82 -21.40
N ALA A 279 15.99 -1.96 -21.34
CA ALA A 279 15.32 -3.23 -21.10
C ALA A 279 15.45 -4.16 -22.31
N ASP A 280 16.25 -5.21 -22.16
CA ASP A 280 16.34 -6.32 -23.12
C ASP A 280 15.14 -7.28 -22.98
N GLU A 281 14.75 -7.93 -24.08
CA GLU A 281 13.58 -8.81 -24.17
C GLU A 281 13.66 -9.99 -23.20
N ARG A 282 14.86 -10.56 -23.02
CA ARG A 282 15.10 -11.62 -22.02
C ARG A 282 14.75 -11.19 -20.61
N ARG A 283 14.98 -9.92 -20.25
CA ARG A 283 14.64 -9.40 -18.92
C ARG A 283 13.13 -9.30 -18.75
N ARG A 284 12.41 -8.91 -19.80
CA ARG A 284 10.94 -8.82 -19.76
C ARG A 284 10.30 -10.17 -19.47
N VAL A 285 10.73 -11.21 -20.19
CA VAL A 285 10.24 -12.59 -20.00
C VAL A 285 10.41 -13.08 -18.56
N VAL A 286 11.54 -12.77 -17.91
CA VAL A 286 11.78 -13.19 -16.50
C VAL A 286 11.03 -12.31 -15.49
N ALA A 287 10.78 -11.05 -15.84
CA ALA A 287 10.16 -10.06 -14.97
C ALA A 287 8.62 -10.09 -15.01
N GLU A 288 8.01 -10.47 -16.13
CA GLU A 288 6.55 -10.51 -16.30
C GLU A 288 5.82 -11.39 -15.26
N PRO A 289 6.28 -12.61 -14.92
CA PRO A 289 5.65 -13.41 -13.86
C PRO A 289 5.62 -12.71 -12.50
N LEU A 290 6.63 -11.89 -12.17
CA LEU A 290 6.65 -11.11 -10.94
C LEU A 290 5.57 -10.04 -10.90
N VAL A 291 5.35 -9.34 -12.03
CA VAL A 291 4.26 -8.35 -12.15
C VAL A 291 2.91 -9.04 -12.02
N ARG A 292 2.72 -10.18 -12.72
CA ARG A 292 1.46 -10.94 -12.64
C ARG A 292 1.16 -11.38 -11.21
N ALA A 293 2.15 -11.95 -10.52
CA ALA A 293 2.02 -12.33 -9.11
C ALA A 293 1.68 -11.14 -8.21
N ALA A 294 2.36 -10.01 -8.39
CA ALA A 294 2.10 -8.78 -7.63
C ALA A 294 0.67 -8.25 -7.84
N MET A 295 0.20 -8.19 -9.09
CA MET A 295 -1.16 -7.72 -9.41
C MET A 295 -2.22 -8.70 -8.91
N SER A 296 -1.98 -10.00 -9.07
CA SER A 296 -2.82 -11.05 -8.50
C SER A 296 -2.98 -10.88 -6.99
N ASP A 297 -1.87 -10.69 -6.27
CA ASP A 297 -1.91 -10.55 -4.81
C ASP A 297 -2.57 -9.23 -4.36
N LEU A 298 -2.42 -8.13 -5.12
CA LEU A 298 -3.18 -6.90 -4.89
C LEU A 298 -4.68 -7.11 -5.06
N ILE A 299 -5.07 -7.84 -6.10
CA ILE A 299 -6.45 -8.12 -6.41
C ILE A 299 -7.06 -9.03 -5.32
N ALA A 300 -6.37 -10.11 -4.94
CA ALA A 300 -6.78 -11.03 -3.87
C ALA A 300 -6.91 -10.33 -2.50
N ARG A 301 -6.27 -9.18 -2.31
CA ARG A 301 -6.42 -8.32 -1.12
C ARG A 301 -7.42 -7.17 -1.31
N GLY A 302 -8.30 -7.25 -2.32
CA GLY A 302 -9.33 -6.26 -2.59
C GLY A 302 -8.81 -4.89 -3.04
N SER A 303 -7.54 -4.79 -3.44
CA SER A 303 -6.86 -3.52 -3.78
C SER A 303 -6.83 -3.24 -5.29
N SER A 304 -7.91 -3.54 -6.01
CA SER A 304 -7.99 -3.34 -7.47
C SER A 304 -7.75 -1.89 -7.92
N ALA A 305 -8.04 -0.91 -7.06
CA ALA A 305 -7.73 0.49 -7.31
C ALA A 305 -6.22 0.73 -7.51
N GLN A 306 -5.36 0.02 -6.77
CA GLN A 306 -3.91 0.12 -6.93
C GLN A 306 -3.44 -0.50 -8.25
N VAL A 307 -4.06 -1.59 -8.68
CA VAL A 307 -3.77 -2.22 -9.98
C VAL A 307 -4.13 -1.29 -11.14
N LEU A 308 -5.29 -0.62 -11.06
CA LEU A 308 -5.70 0.37 -12.06
C LEU A 308 -4.73 1.56 -12.13
N ASP A 309 -4.30 2.09 -10.99
CA ASP A 309 -3.30 3.17 -10.93
C ASP A 309 -1.96 2.73 -11.55
N LEU A 310 -1.51 1.50 -11.29
CA LEU A 310 -0.29 0.96 -11.91
C LEU A 310 -0.44 0.82 -13.43
N VAL A 311 -1.59 0.39 -13.92
CA VAL A 311 -1.88 0.27 -15.35
C VAL A 311 -1.98 1.62 -16.04
N GLU A 312 -2.52 2.64 -15.36
CA GLU A 312 -2.56 4.00 -15.88
C GLU A 312 -1.13 4.57 -16.05
N ARG A 313 -0.24 4.29 -15.10
CA ARG A 313 1.17 4.73 -15.13
C ARG A 313 2.03 3.95 -16.11
N TYR A 314 1.92 2.63 -16.11
CA TYR A 314 2.82 1.70 -16.80
C TYR A 314 2.18 1.00 -18.00
N GLY A 315 0.94 1.33 -18.35
CA GLY A 315 0.20 0.70 -19.44
C GLY A 315 -0.20 -0.75 -19.15
N THR A 316 -0.87 -1.39 -20.11
CA THR A 316 -1.36 -2.77 -20.02
C THR A 316 -0.42 -3.80 -20.63
N LEU A 317 0.56 -3.36 -21.43
CA LEU A 317 1.48 -4.25 -22.18
C LEU A 317 2.18 -5.30 -21.28
N PRO A 318 2.68 -4.96 -20.07
CA PRO A 318 3.41 -5.93 -19.24
C PRO A 318 2.55 -7.03 -18.61
N LEU A 319 1.22 -7.00 -18.80
CA LEU A 319 0.31 -8.02 -18.27
C LEU A 319 0.11 -9.18 -19.24
N GLY A 320 0.56 -9.04 -20.49
CA GLY A 320 0.28 -9.98 -21.57
C GLY A 320 -1.19 -9.96 -22.03
N ASP A 321 -1.47 -10.71 -23.09
CA ASP A 321 -2.81 -10.81 -23.67
C ASP A 321 -3.64 -11.99 -23.10
N GLU A 322 -2.97 -12.91 -22.42
CA GLU A 322 -3.53 -14.17 -21.92
C GLU A 322 -3.77 -14.14 -20.41
N GLY A 323 -4.69 -14.98 -19.95
CA GLY A 323 -5.03 -15.15 -18.54
C GLY A 323 -6.07 -14.16 -18.00
N PHE A 324 -6.70 -14.56 -16.91
CA PHE A 324 -7.80 -13.85 -16.26
C PHE A 324 -7.39 -12.44 -15.83
N ILE A 325 -6.27 -12.27 -15.13
CA ILE A 325 -5.86 -10.99 -14.52
C ILE A 325 -5.66 -9.90 -15.58
N GLY A 326 -4.91 -10.19 -16.66
CA GLY A 326 -4.65 -9.23 -17.73
C GLY A 326 -5.93 -8.80 -18.45
N ARG A 327 -6.86 -9.73 -18.68
CA ARG A 327 -8.17 -9.45 -19.31
C ARG A 327 -9.10 -8.70 -18.36
N TYR A 328 -9.17 -9.11 -17.10
CA TYR A 328 -10.00 -8.49 -16.07
C TYR A 328 -9.62 -7.02 -15.85
N VAL A 329 -8.33 -6.73 -15.73
CA VAL A 329 -7.82 -5.37 -15.56
C VAL A 329 -8.14 -4.48 -16.77
N ARG A 330 -8.02 -5.00 -17.99
CA ARG A 330 -8.41 -4.28 -19.22
C ARG A 330 -9.90 -3.99 -19.25
N GLY A 331 -10.73 -4.98 -18.95
CA GLY A 331 -12.18 -4.83 -18.87
C GLY A 331 -12.62 -3.84 -17.80
N LEU A 332 -12.03 -3.92 -16.61
CA LEU A 332 -12.31 -3.01 -15.49
C LEU A 332 -11.92 -1.56 -15.83
N ARG A 333 -10.77 -1.37 -16.48
CA ARG A 333 -10.35 -0.04 -16.97
C ARG A 333 -11.33 0.52 -17.99
N ALA A 334 -11.72 -0.28 -18.99
CA ALA A 334 -12.69 0.14 -20.00
C ALA A 334 -14.04 0.51 -19.37
N TYR A 335 -14.53 -0.29 -18.42
CA TYR A 335 -15.76 0.00 -17.68
C TYR A 335 -15.66 1.30 -16.88
N ARG A 336 -14.54 1.53 -16.18
CA ARG A 336 -14.33 2.77 -15.41
C ARG A 336 -14.30 4.01 -16.31
N ILE A 337 -13.64 3.93 -17.47
CA ILE A 337 -13.64 5.02 -18.46
C ILE A 337 -15.06 5.31 -18.94
N ALA A 338 -15.85 4.27 -19.24
CA ALA A 338 -17.25 4.43 -19.64
C ALA A 338 -18.10 5.07 -18.53
N ARG A 339 -17.95 4.64 -17.26
CA ARG A 339 -18.62 5.25 -16.10
C ARG A 339 -18.23 6.71 -15.89
N GLN A 340 -16.94 7.05 -16.01
CA GLN A 340 -16.47 8.44 -15.88
C GLN A 340 -17.02 9.32 -17.00
N ALA A 341 -17.03 8.84 -18.24
CA ALA A 341 -17.61 9.57 -19.36
C ALA A 341 -19.13 9.76 -19.20
N HIS A 342 -19.84 8.76 -18.67
CA HIS A 342 -21.26 8.85 -18.40
C HIS A 342 -21.57 9.85 -17.26
N ALA A 343 -20.81 9.81 -16.17
CA ALA A 343 -20.93 10.77 -15.07
C ALA A 343 -20.58 12.22 -15.48
N ALA A 344 -19.74 12.40 -16.50
CA ALA A 344 -19.39 13.70 -17.08
C ALA A 344 -20.37 14.16 -18.18
N SER A 345 -21.36 13.35 -18.51
CA SER A 345 -22.38 13.68 -19.52
C SER A 345 -23.57 14.40 -18.90
N ASP A 346 -24.44 14.97 -19.75
CA ASP A 346 -25.70 15.59 -19.30
C ASP A 346 -26.83 14.58 -18.99
N GLU A 347 -26.57 13.27 -19.11
CA GLU A 347 -27.55 12.21 -18.76
C GLU A 347 -27.50 11.83 -17.27
N ASP A 348 -28.63 11.31 -16.77
CA ASP A 348 -28.72 10.69 -15.44
C ASP A 348 -27.89 9.39 -15.42
N ASP A 349 -26.72 9.47 -14.80
CA ASP A 349 -25.74 8.38 -14.77
C ASP A 349 -26.15 7.19 -13.89
N SER A 350 -27.29 7.27 -13.19
CA SER A 350 -27.92 6.16 -12.48
C SER A 350 -28.72 5.23 -13.40
N ARG A 351 -29.00 5.65 -14.63
CA ARG A 351 -29.82 4.91 -15.61
C ARG A 351 -28.99 4.48 -16.82
N PRO A 352 -29.48 3.51 -17.62
CA PRO A 352 -28.84 3.20 -18.89
C PRO A 352 -28.82 4.40 -19.85
N THR A 353 -27.69 4.57 -20.52
CA THR A 353 -27.48 5.69 -21.44
C THR A 353 -28.15 5.41 -22.79
N ARG A 354 -28.54 6.47 -23.51
CA ARG A 354 -28.98 6.39 -24.91
C ARG A 354 -27.98 7.01 -25.88
N GLN A 355 -26.91 7.62 -25.38
CA GLN A 355 -25.89 8.25 -26.22
C GLN A 355 -25.07 7.18 -26.95
N PRO A 356 -25.00 7.20 -28.30
CA PRO A 356 -24.30 6.18 -29.06
C PRO A 356 -22.83 5.98 -28.66
N MET A 357 -22.13 7.05 -28.29
CA MET A 357 -20.73 6.99 -27.86
C MET A 357 -20.57 6.26 -26.51
N LEU A 358 -21.43 6.52 -25.54
CA LEU A 358 -21.38 5.86 -24.24
C LEU A 358 -21.84 4.39 -24.35
N VAL A 359 -22.84 4.11 -25.18
CA VAL A 359 -23.26 2.74 -25.53
C VAL A 359 -22.09 1.95 -26.11
N ALA A 360 -21.35 2.52 -27.06
CA ALA A 360 -20.16 1.89 -27.64
C ALA A 360 -19.05 1.67 -26.60
N ALA A 361 -18.84 2.61 -25.68
CA ALA A 361 -17.87 2.47 -24.60
C ALA A 361 -18.22 1.32 -23.65
N TYR A 362 -19.48 1.19 -23.25
CA TYR A 362 -19.95 0.07 -22.43
C TYR A 362 -19.94 -1.26 -23.17
N LEU A 363 -20.22 -1.27 -24.48
CA LEU A 363 -20.10 -2.47 -25.30
C LEU A 363 -18.66 -2.99 -25.31
N ASN A 364 -17.67 -2.12 -25.57
CA ASN A 364 -16.26 -2.48 -25.52
C ASN A 364 -15.84 -2.98 -24.12
N ALA A 365 -16.34 -2.36 -23.05
CA ALA A 365 -16.10 -2.85 -21.69
C ALA A 365 -16.70 -4.24 -21.46
N ALA A 366 -17.91 -4.49 -21.96
CA ALA A 366 -18.57 -5.79 -21.86
C ALA A 366 -17.79 -6.86 -22.63
N GLU A 367 -17.34 -6.61 -23.85
CA GLU A 367 -16.54 -7.56 -24.63
C GLU A 367 -15.25 -7.97 -23.91
N LEU A 368 -14.50 -6.99 -23.38
CA LEU A 368 -13.28 -7.25 -22.62
C LEU A 368 -13.55 -8.03 -21.32
N LEU A 369 -14.63 -7.72 -20.62
CA LEU A 369 -15.02 -8.42 -19.40
C LEU A 369 -15.56 -9.83 -19.67
N THR A 370 -16.20 -10.08 -20.82
CA THR A 370 -16.57 -11.43 -21.27
C THR A 370 -15.33 -12.29 -21.43
N HIS A 371 -14.31 -11.80 -22.12
CA HIS A 371 -13.05 -12.53 -22.26
C HIS A 371 -12.36 -12.80 -20.92
N ALA A 372 -12.48 -11.88 -19.96
CA ALA A 372 -11.97 -12.11 -18.61
C ALA A 372 -12.76 -13.23 -17.92
N PHE A 373 -14.09 -13.11 -17.89
CA PHE A 373 -14.99 -14.05 -17.24
C PHE A 373 -14.87 -15.48 -17.80
N GLU A 374 -14.67 -15.62 -19.11
CA GLU A 374 -14.55 -16.90 -19.79
C GLU A 374 -13.11 -17.45 -19.84
N SER A 375 -12.16 -16.84 -19.14
CA SER A 375 -10.78 -17.35 -19.10
C SER A 375 -10.70 -18.69 -18.38
N ASP A 376 -9.88 -19.62 -18.92
CA ASP A 376 -9.69 -20.96 -18.35
C ASP A 376 -9.18 -20.94 -16.90
N ASP A 377 -8.38 -19.94 -16.55
CA ASP A 377 -7.81 -19.73 -15.22
C ASP A 377 -8.72 -18.92 -14.27
N ALA A 378 -9.87 -18.42 -14.74
CA ALA A 378 -10.77 -17.57 -13.94
C ALA A 378 -11.25 -18.25 -12.65
N GLY A 379 -11.45 -19.57 -12.68
CA GLY A 379 -11.85 -20.36 -11.51
C GLY A 379 -10.84 -20.33 -10.34
N THR A 380 -9.58 -19.98 -10.60
CA THR A 380 -8.57 -19.84 -9.54
C THR A 380 -8.73 -18.54 -8.73
N PHE A 381 -9.45 -17.56 -9.28
CA PHE A 381 -9.70 -16.23 -8.73
C PHE A 381 -11.18 -16.05 -8.37
N GLY A 382 -11.70 -16.84 -7.42
CA GLY A 382 -13.14 -16.96 -7.15
C GLY A 382 -13.86 -15.63 -6.92
N GLU A 383 -13.37 -14.80 -5.99
CA GLU A 383 -13.99 -13.50 -5.73
C GLU A 383 -13.92 -12.57 -6.95
N GLU A 384 -12.77 -12.49 -7.58
CA GLU A 384 -12.53 -11.63 -8.73
C GLU A 384 -13.35 -12.04 -9.93
N HIS A 385 -13.55 -13.34 -10.12
CA HIS A 385 -14.37 -13.89 -11.17
C HIS A 385 -15.83 -13.45 -10.99
N VAL A 386 -16.32 -13.45 -9.74
CA VAL A 386 -17.62 -12.86 -9.39
C VAL A 386 -17.64 -11.35 -9.66
N ALA A 387 -16.58 -10.61 -9.30
CA ALA A 387 -16.49 -9.17 -9.57
C ALA A 387 -16.47 -8.85 -11.07
N ALA A 388 -15.74 -9.63 -11.88
CA ALA A 388 -15.72 -9.52 -13.34
C ALA A 388 -17.12 -9.76 -13.92
N GLY A 389 -17.82 -10.80 -13.44
CA GLY A 389 -19.19 -11.09 -13.84
C GLY A 389 -20.19 -10.00 -13.44
N LEU A 390 -20.01 -9.37 -12.27
CA LEU A 390 -20.82 -8.23 -11.84
C LEU A 390 -20.57 -7.03 -12.74
N MET A 391 -19.31 -6.64 -12.97
CA MET A 391 -18.96 -5.50 -13.84
C MET A 391 -19.44 -5.73 -15.28
N LEU A 392 -19.38 -6.97 -15.77
CA LEU A 392 -19.90 -7.35 -17.08
C LEU A 392 -21.42 -7.13 -17.15
N GLY A 393 -22.16 -7.62 -16.17
CA GLY A 393 -23.60 -7.37 -16.06
C GLY A 393 -23.92 -5.87 -15.99
N MET A 394 -23.14 -5.08 -15.24
CA MET A 394 -23.31 -3.63 -15.16
C MET A 394 -23.05 -2.94 -16.50
N ALA A 395 -22.01 -3.34 -17.25
CA ALA A 395 -21.74 -2.82 -18.58
C ALA A 395 -22.89 -3.11 -19.55
N LEU A 396 -23.43 -4.34 -19.51
CA LEU A 396 -24.61 -4.74 -20.30
C LEU A 396 -25.87 -3.95 -19.91
N TYR A 397 -26.05 -3.69 -18.61
CA TYR A 397 -27.17 -2.90 -18.10
C TYR A 397 -27.08 -1.46 -18.58
N TYR A 398 -25.94 -0.79 -18.40
CA TYR A 398 -25.80 0.62 -18.76
C TYR A 398 -25.82 0.87 -20.27
N LYS A 399 -25.46 -0.10 -21.12
CA LYS A 399 -25.66 -0.01 -22.58
C LYS A 399 -27.11 -0.28 -23.03
N ASP A 400 -28.05 -0.39 -22.09
CA ASP A 400 -29.47 -0.67 -22.31
C ASP A 400 -29.76 -2.05 -22.92
N SER A 401 -29.05 -3.09 -22.45
CA SER A 401 -29.32 -4.50 -22.79
C SER A 401 -29.75 -5.33 -21.57
N PRO A 402 -30.89 -5.01 -20.93
CA PRO A 402 -31.26 -5.52 -19.62
C PRO A 402 -31.49 -7.05 -19.59
N ALA A 403 -32.00 -7.66 -20.67
CA ALA A 403 -32.16 -9.11 -20.72
C ALA A 403 -30.81 -9.86 -20.65
N GLN A 404 -29.80 -9.36 -21.37
CA GLN A 404 -28.44 -9.92 -21.32
C GLN A 404 -27.80 -9.65 -19.96
N ALA A 405 -28.00 -8.46 -19.40
CA ALA A 405 -27.51 -8.11 -18.07
C ALA A 405 -28.10 -9.04 -16.99
N ALA A 406 -29.41 -9.30 -17.04
CA ALA A 406 -30.09 -10.16 -16.08
C ALA A 406 -29.58 -11.60 -16.12
N GLU A 407 -29.42 -12.17 -17.31
CA GLU A 407 -28.81 -13.49 -17.49
C GLU A 407 -27.40 -13.54 -16.93
N ARG A 408 -26.61 -12.50 -17.20
CA ARG A 408 -25.25 -12.38 -16.71
C ARG A 408 -25.18 -12.29 -15.19
N PHE A 409 -26.04 -11.49 -14.56
CA PHE A 409 -26.12 -11.38 -13.11
C PHE A 409 -26.56 -12.69 -12.46
N GLU A 410 -27.51 -13.42 -13.04
CA GLU A 410 -27.89 -14.75 -12.54
C GLU A 410 -26.73 -15.74 -12.63
N GLN A 411 -26.02 -15.79 -13.77
CA GLN A 411 -24.84 -16.66 -13.93
C GLN A 411 -23.78 -16.34 -12.88
N THR A 412 -23.52 -15.05 -12.64
CA THR A 412 -22.56 -14.59 -11.62
C THR A 412 -23.01 -14.91 -10.21
N THR A 413 -24.31 -14.82 -9.90
CA THR A 413 -24.87 -15.14 -8.58
C THR A 413 -24.62 -16.61 -8.21
N ARG A 414 -24.70 -17.53 -9.18
CA ARG A 414 -24.42 -18.96 -8.95
C ARG A 414 -22.96 -19.25 -8.58
N LEU A 415 -22.05 -18.34 -8.93
CA LEU A 415 -20.63 -18.43 -8.56
C LEU A 415 -20.32 -17.74 -7.23
N ALA A 416 -21.16 -16.83 -6.79
CA ALA A 416 -20.96 -16.06 -5.58
C ALA A 416 -21.33 -16.90 -4.34
N GLU A 417 -20.45 -16.93 -3.35
CA GLU A 417 -20.80 -17.45 -2.03
C GLU A 417 -21.86 -16.56 -1.38
N GLN A 418 -22.72 -17.15 -0.53
CA GLN A 418 -23.76 -16.40 0.18
C GLN A 418 -23.12 -15.29 1.03
N GLY A 419 -23.48 -14.05 0.74
CA GLY A 419 -22.88 -12.86 1.34
C GLY A 419 -23.19 -11.59 0.55
N PRO A 420 -22.48 -10.48 0.80
CA PRO A 420 -22.76 -9.18 0.20
C PRO A 420 -22.71 -9.18 -1.33
N ARG A 421 -21.74 -9.88 -1.94
CA ARG A 421 -21.63 -9.96 -3.41
C ARG A 421 -22.74 -10.77 -4.03
N HIS A 422 -23.15 -11.87 -3.40
CA HIS A 422 -24.31 -12.65 -3.84
C HIS A 422 -25.60 -11.83 -3.76
N ALA A 423 -25.81 -11.07 -2.67
CA ALA A 423 -26.93 -10.16 -2.55
C ALA A 423 -26.89 -9.10 -3.67
N GLU A 424 -25.76 -8.44 -3.89
CA GLU A 424 -25.62 -7.43 -4.93
C GLU A 424 -25.89 -7.98 -6.33
N THR A 425 -25.31 -9.11 -6.71
CA THR A 425 -25.53 -9.71 -8.04
C THR A 425 -26.97 -10.15 -8.23
N LEU A 426 -27.59 -10.75 -7.22
CA LEU A 426 -28.98 -11.20 -7.31
C LEU A 426 -29.95 -10.02 -7.37
N TRP A 427 -29.71 -8.97 -6.60
CA TRP A 427 -30.49 -7.73 -6.67
C TRP A 427 -30.40 -7.10 -8.06
N MET A 428 -29.19 -7.01 -8.62
CA MET A 428 -29.03 -6.46 -9.97
C MET A 428 -29.66 -7.34 -11.06
N ALA A 429 -29.75 -8.66 -10.86
CA ALA A 429 -30.53 -9.54 -11.74
C ALA A 429 -32.01 -9.17 -11.74
N ILE A 430 -32.60 -8.96 -10.55
CA ILE A 430 -34.00 -8.53 -10.37
C ILE A 430 -34.24 -7.20 -11.07
N VAL A 431 -33.41 -6.19 -10.81
CA VAL A 431 -33.51 -4.86 -11.45
C VAL A 431 -33.44 -4.96 -12.98
N ALA A 432 -32.52 -5.78 -13.50
CA ALA A 432 -32.39 -5.99 -14.93
C ALA A 432 -33.59 -6.75 -15.54
N PHE A 433 -34.16 -7.74 -14.84
CA PHE A 433 -35.38 -8.42 -15.31
C PHE A 433 -36.57 -7.47 -15.39
N GLU A 434 -36.77 -6.64 -14.37
CA GLU A 434 -37.86 -5.66 -14.33
C GLU A 434 -37.79 -4.72 -15.52
N ARG A 435 -36.60 -4.16 -15.78
CA ARG A 435 -36.38 -3.29 -16.93
C ARG A 435 -36.61 -4.02 -18.26
N ALA A 436 -36.18 -5.28 -18.39
CA ALA A 436 -36.41 -6.05 -19.60
C ALA A 436 -37.92 -6.29 -19.84
N ILE A 437 -38.69 -6.54 -18.78
CA ILE A 437 -40.15 -6.70 -18.84
C ILE A 437 -40.82 -5.37 -19.24
N GLU A 438 -40.38 -4.24 -18.69
CA GLU A 438 -40.83 -2.91 -19.11
C GLU A 438 -40.54 -2.63 -20.60
N GLN A 439 -39.46 -3.20 -21.14
CA GLN A 439 -39.11 -3.15 -22.56
C GLN A 439 -39.86 -4.20 -23.42
N GLY A 440 -40.79 -4.95 -22.85
CA GLY A 440 -41.67 -5.89 -23.56
C GLY A 440 -41.27 -7.37 -23.49
N ARG A 441 -40.24 -7.75 -22.72
CA ARG A 441 -39.83 -9.16 -22.50
C ARG A 441 -40.63 -9.82 -21.37
N THR A 442 -41.94 -9.93 -21.55
CA THR A 442 -42.86 -10.51 -20.54
C THR A 442 -42.59 -11.99 -20.25
N ASP A 443 -41.90 -12.70 -21.16
CA ASP A 443 -41.43 -14.08 -20.97
C ASP A 443 -40.49 -14.24 -19.76
N LEU A 444 -39.85 -13.15 -19.31
CA LEU A 444 -38.92 -13.16 -18.18
C LEU A 444 -39.60 -13.06 -16.81
N GLN A 445 -40.92 -12.90 -16.74
CA GLN A 445 -41.64 -12.67 -15.49
C GLN A 445 -41.51 -13.83 -14.49
N SER A 446 -41.49 -15.07 -14.98
CA SER A 446 -41.26 -16.25 -14.12
C SER A 446 -39.86 -16.24 -13.49
N ARG A 447 -38.83 -15.81 -14.25
CA ARG A 447 -37.45 -15.70 -13.73
C ARG A 447 -37.32 -14.57 -12.70
N LEU A 448 -37.98 -13.44 -12.92
CA LEU A 448 -38.07 -12.35 -11.93
C LEU A 448 -38.66 -12.86 -10.60
N HIS A 449 -39.77 -13.59 -10.66
CA HIS A 449 -40.41 -14.15 -9.47
C HIS A 449 -39.49 -15.12 -8.73
N SER A 450 -38.83 -16.04 -9.45
CA SER A 450 -37.86 -16.97 -8.87
C SER A 450 -36.67 -16.26 -8.23
N ALA A 451 -36.07 -15.27 -8.91
CA ALA A 451 -34.96 -14.49 -8.37
C ALA A 451 -35.36 -13.69 -7.12
N SER A 452 -36.57 -13.11 -7.13
CA SER A 452 -37.12 -12.38 -5.97
C SER A 452 -37.37 -13.29 -4.78
N ALA A 453 -37.90 -14.50 -5.02
CA ALA A 453 -38.10 -15.49 -3.98
C ALA A 453 -36.77 -15.92 -3.33
N VAL A 454 -35.78 -16.26 -4.16
CA VAL A 454 -34.43 -16.61 -3.69
C VAL A 454 -33.80 -15.46 -2.91
N TYR A 455 -34.00 -14.20 -3.33
CA TYR A 455 -33.45 -13.04 -2.62
C TYR A 455 -34.01 -12.92 -1.20
N VAL A 456 -35.33 -12.97 -1.06
CA VAL A 456 -36.00 -12.87 0.24
C VAL A 456 -35.61 -14.03 1.16
N GLU A 457 -35.49 -15.25 0.61
CA GLU A 457 -35.09 -16.43 1.38
C GLU A 457 -33.64 -16.34 1.87
N THR A 458 -32.73 -15.87 1.01
CA THR A 458 -31.29 -15.84 1.32
C THR A 458 -30.85 -14.58 2.06
N HIS A 459 -31.57 -13.46 1.94
CA HIS A 459 -31.25 -12.17 2.55
C HIS A 459 -32.46 -11.53 3.28
N PRO A 460 -33.12 -12.22 4.23
CA PRO A 460 -34.36 -11.75 4.84
C PRO A 460 -34.21 -10.44 5.65
N GLY A 461 -33.01 -10.10 6.13
CA GLY A 461 -32.76 -8.87 6.90
C GLY A 461 -32.46 -7.62 6.06
N ASP A 462 -32.40 -7.73 4.73
CA ASP A 462 -32.11 -6.59 3.84
C ASP A 462 -33.37 -5.76 3.58
N ASP A 463 -33.27 -4.42 3.62
CA ASP A 463 -34.32 -3.47 3.23
C ASP A 463 -34.95 -3.82 1.87
N ARG A 464 -34.14 -4.35 0.94
CA ARG A 464 -34.57 -4.77 -0.40
C ARG A 464 -35.54 -5.96 -0.35
N SER A 465 -35.38 -6.88 0.59
CA SER A 465 -36.28 -8.03 0.76
C SER A 465 -37.68 -7.59 1.19
N ALA A 466 -37.76 -6.64 2.12
CA ALA A 466 -39.04 -6.06 2.51
C ALA A 466 -39.71 -5.27 1.37
N ARG A 467 -38.93 -4.56 0.53
CA ARG A 467 -39.46 -3.93 -0.70
C ARG A 467 -40.05 -4.94 -1.68
N LEU A 468 -39.40 -6.08 -1.88
CA LEU A 468 -39.91 -7.16 -2.75
C LEU A 468 -41.20 -7.77 -2.20
N LEU A 469 -41.26 -8.04 -0.89
CA LEU A 469 -42.46 -8.56 -0.24
C LEU A 469 -43.65 -7.62 -0.38
N LEU A 470 -43.45 -6.31 -0.20
CA LEU A 470 -44.49 -5.31 -0.41
C LEU A 470 -44.93 -5.23 -1.88
N ARG A 471 -43.97 -5.26 -2.81
CA ARG A 471 -44.24 -5.21 -4.25
C ARG A 471 -45.07 -6.39 -4.75
N PHE A 472 -44.77 -7.59 -4.26
CA PHE A 472 -45.46 -8.83 -4.64
C PHE A 472 -46.53 -9.24 -3.63
N ALA A 473 -46.93 -8.34 -2.73
CA ALA A 473 -48.02 -8.59 -1.81
C ALA A 473 -49.31 -8.87 -2.59
N GLY A 474 -49.95 -10.01 -2.33
CA GLY A 474 -51.19 -10.40 -3.00
C GLY A 474 -51.04 -11.11 -4.35
N THR A 475 -49.81 -11.29 -4.88
CA THR A 475 -49.59 -12.11 -6.09
C THR A 475 -49.54 -13.61 -5.79
N GLY A 476 -49.53 -14.00 -4.51
CA GLY A 476 -49.36 -15.39 -4.07
C GLY A 476 -47.92 -15.90 -4.16
N LEU A 477 -46.96 -15.03 -4.49
CA LEU A 477 -45.53 -15.40 -4.59
C LEU A 477 -44.91 -15.77 -3.23
N PHE A 478 -45.38 -15.13 -2.15
CA PHE A 478 -44.90 -15.33 -0.79
C PHE A 478 -46.03 -15.75 0.13
N ASP A 479 -45.78 -16.71 1.02
CA ASP A 479 -46.74 -17.06 2.06
C ASP A 479 -46.84 -15.95 3.12
N ARG A 480 -47.96 -15.95 3.85
CA ARG A 480 -48.25 -14.88 4.83
C ARG A 480 -47.29 -14.91 6.02
N GLU A 481 -46.73 -16.06 6.35
CA GLU A 481 -45.85 -16.26 7.50
C GLU A 481 -44.45 -15.67 7.24
N THR A 482 -43.86 -15.94 6.07
CA THR A 482 -42.62 -15.33 5.57
C THR A 482 -42.76 -13.81 5.44
N LEU A 483 -43.92 -13.36 4.94
CA LEU A 483 -44.20 -11.94 4.77
C LEU A 483 -44.22 -11.21 6.12
N LEU A 484 -44.82 -11.81 7.15
CA LEU A 484 -44.84 -11.26 8.50
C LEU A 484 -43.48 -11.33 9.20
N SER A 485 -42.76 -12.45 9.10
CA SER A 485 -41.47 -12.64 9.79
C SER A 485 -40.41 -11.66 9.31
N VAL A 486 -40.30 -11.47 7.99
CA VAL A 486 -39.34 -10.53 7.39
C VAL A 486 -39.71 -9.08 7.70
N LEU A 487 -40.98 -8.68 7.53
CA LEU A 487 -41.40 -7.30 7.81
C LEU A 487 -41.27 -6.91 9.28
N LEU A 488 -41.50 -7.85 10.21
CA LEU A 488 -41.31 -7.62 11.65
C LEU A 488 -39.82 -7.57 12.06
N GLY A 489 -38.93 -8.13 11.25
CA GLY A 489 -37.48 -8.12 11.46
C GLY A 489 -36.77 -6.87 10.95
N VAL A 490 -37.46 -6.00 10.21
CA VAL A 490 -36.87 -4.74 9.68
C VAL A 490 -36.61 -3.76 10.82
N GLU A 491 -35.36 -3.31 10.95
CA GLU A 491 -34.97 -2.32 11.96
C GLU A 491 -35.74 -1.00 11.78
N ARG A 492 -36.07 -0.32 12.89
CA ARG A 492 -36.84 0.94 12.86
C ARG A 492 -36.14 2.08 12.14
N GLU A 493 -34.82 2.00 11.97
CA GLU A 493 -34.01 2.99 11.26
C GLU A 493 -33.96 2.75 9.74
N SER A 494 -34.62 1.68 9.26
CA SER A 494 -34.72 1.34 7.84
C SER A 494 -35.38 2.45 7.02
N THR A 495 -34.96 2.56 5.74
CA THR A 495 -35.56 3.49 4.76
C THR A 495 -37.04 3.23 4.48
N LEU A 496 -37.58 2.11 4.94
CA LEU A 496 -39.01 1.77 4.82
C LEU A 496 -39.91 2.51 5.81
N TYR A 497 -39.35 3.09 6.88
CA TYR A 497 -40.09 3.87 7.89
C TYR A 497 -40.00 5.40 7.67
N ALA A 498 -39.18 5.84 6.72
CA ALA A 498 -39.00 7.23 6.31
C ALA A 498 -39.90 7.56 5.11
#